data_AF-A0A7V7WNG7-F1
#
_entry.id   AF-A0A7V7WNG7-F1
#
_cell.length_a   1.000
_cell.length_b   1.000
_cell.length_c   1.000
_cell.angle_alpha   90.00
_cell.angle_beta   90.00
_cell.angle_gamma   90.00
#
_symmetry.space_group_name_H-M   'P 1'
#
loop_
_entity.id
_entity.type
_entity.pdbx_description
1 polymer ?
#
loop_
_entity_poly.entity_id
_entity_poly.type
_entity_poly.pdbx_seq_one_letter_code
_entity_poly.pdbx_strand_id
1 'polypeptide(L)'
;RNLMLLTQAAVYAQSRSLGEVWIGVLSANPFGDGQAAFFASFQETCRLGLPSPLQIAAPFRELSKAEVVARHPNFPYALTFSCIRPKGTEPCGACNKCEERRKAFQALGIAAKMP
;
A
#
# COMPACT_ATOMS: atom_id res chain seq x y z
N ARG A 1 7.33 -9.40 5.91
CA ARG A 1 6.77 -9.53 4.54
C ARG A 1 7.36 -8.49 3.60
N ASN A 2 7.32 -7.21 3.96
CA ASN A 2 7.76 -6.12 3.09
C ASN A 2 9.25 -6.17 2.76
N LEU A 3 10.10 -6.72 3.66
CA LEU A 3 11.51 -6.98 3.36
C LEU A 3 11.69 -7.77 2.05
N MET A 4 11.07 -8.94 1.94
CA MET A 4 11.16 -9.77 0.74
C MET A 4 10.59 -9.07 -0.50
N LEU A 5 9.43 -8.43 -0.36
CA LEU A 5 8.76 -7.74 -1.48
C LEU A 5 9.57 -6.55 -1.99
N LEU A 6 10.15 -5.76 -1.08
CA LEU A 6 10.98 -4.61 -1.42
C LEU A 6 12.29 -5.06 -2.06
N THR A 7 12.90 -6.16 -1.62
CA THR A 7 14.08 -6.72 -2.30
C THR A 7 13.78 -7.06 -3.76
N GLN A 8 12.64 -7.71 -4.02
CA GLN A 8 12.21 -8.04 -5.39
C GLN A 8 11.94 -6.77 -6.22
N ALA A 9 11.22 -5.79 -5.64
CA ALA A 9 10.93 -4.53 -6.30
C ALA A 9 12.20 -3.71 -6.58
N ALA A 10 13.18 -3.73 -5.67
CA ALA A 10 14.45 -3.03 -5.82
C ALA A 10 15.30 -3.61 -6.96
N VAL A 11 15.40 -4.94 -7.05
CA VAL A 11 16.09 -5.61 -8.17
C VAL A 11 15.39 -5.31 -9.49
N TYR A 12 14.05 -5.35 -9.52
CA TYR A 12 13.29 -4.98 -10.70
C TYR A 12 13.51 -3.53 -11.11
N ALA A 13 13.44 -2.59 -10.16
CA ALA A 13 13.68 -1.17 -10.39
C ALA A 13 15.08 -0.93 -10.96
N GLN A 14 16.10 -1.55 -10.39
CA GLN A 14 17.48 -1.46 -10.88
C GLN A 14 17.61 -1.98 -12.33
N SER A 15 16.98 -3.11 -12.66
CA SER A 15 17.01 -3.67 -14.02
C SER A 15 16.36 -2.77 -15.08
N ARG A 16 15.56 -1.79 -14.63
CA ARG A 16 14.83 -0.84 -15.47
C ARG A 16 15.34 0.60 -15.30
N SER A 17 16.45 0.80 -14.59
CA SER A 17 16.99 2.13 -14.28
C SER A 17 15.96 3.06 -13.60
N LEU A 18 15.08 2.51 -12.77
CA LEU A 18 14.13 3.26 -11.97
C LEU A 18 14.75 3.61 -10.61
N GLY A 19 14.70 4.88 -10.23
CA GLY A 19 15.30 5.38 -8.99
C GLY A 19 14.39 5.31 -7.77
N GLU A 20 13.16 4.81 -7.89
CA GLU A 20 12.18 4.86 -6.81
C GLU A 20 11.22 3.65 -6.79
N VAL A 21 10.89 3.18 -5.60
CA VAL A 21 9.87 2.16 -5.32
C VAL A 21 8.87 2.71 -4.32
N TRP A 22 7.58 2.63 -4.66
CA TRP A 22 6.50 3.12 -3.80
C TRP A 22 5.81 1.95 -3.11
N ILE A 23 5.57 2.09 -1.81
CA ILE A 23 4.84 1.11 -1.00
C ILE A 23 3.63 1.73 -0.31
N GLY A 24 2.46 1.13 -0.53
CA GLY A 24 1.17 1.58 0.02
C GLY A 24 0.90 1.12 1.45
N VAL A 25 1.85 1.25 2.38
CA VAL A 25 1.59 1.01 3.81
C VAL A 25 0.74 2.14 4.40
N LEU A 26 -0.09 1.82 5.39
CA LEU A 26 -0.97 2.76 6.09
C LEU A 26 -0.61 2.85 7.57
N SER A 27 -1.16 3.85 8.27
CA SER A 27 -0.94 4.07 9.71
C SER A 27 -1.36 2.89 10.59
N ALA A 28 -2.35 2.12 10.14
CA ALA A 28 -2.83 0.93 10.83
C ALA A 28 -1.91 -0.31 10.70
N ASN A 29 -0.77 -0.23 10.00
CA ASN A 29 0.14 -1.36 9.86
C ASN A 29 0.86 -1.65 11.19
N PRO A 30 0.62 -2.81 11.82
CA PRO A 30 1.18 -3.10 13.14
C PRO A 30 2.63 -3.60 13.09
N PHE A 31 3.15 -3.86 11.90
CA PHE A 31 4.44 -4.54 11.71
C PHE A 31 5.60 -3.55 11.58
N GLY A 32 6.76 -3.95 12.11
CA GLY A 32 7.99 -3.16 12.03
C GLY A 32 8.46 -2.89 10.60
N ASP A 33 8.12 -3.77 9.65
CA ASP A 33 8.46 -3.64 8.23
C ASP A 33 7.61 -2.63 7.45
N GLY A 34 6.80 -1.82 8.14
CA GLY A 34 6.14 -0.63 7.60
C GLY A 34 6.56 0.68 8.26
N GLN A 35 7.58 0.66 9.13
CA GLN A 35 8.04 1.83 9.87
C GLN A 35 9.09 2.61 9.10
N ALA A 36 9.20 3.91 9.37
CA ALA A 36 10.18 4.79 8.74
C ALA A 36 11.63 4.30 8.92
N ALA A 37 11.97 3.82 10.13
CA ALA A 37 13.29 3.28 10.43
C ALA A 37 13.64 2.04 9.58
N PHE A 38 12.65 1.18 9.31
CA PHE A 38 12.84 0.04 8.42
C PHE A 38 13.12 0.49 6.98
N PHE A 39 12.36 1.45 6.45
CA PHE A 39 12.60 1.97 5.10
C PHE A 39 13.95 2.68 4.97
N ALA A 40 14.37 3.47 5.97
CA ALA A 40 15.68 4.10 5.99
C ALA A 40 16.83 3.06 5.98
N SER A 41 16.73 2.03 6.81
CA SER A 41 17.69 0.92 6.86
C SER A 41 17.72 0.12 5.55
N PHE A 42 16.56 -0.14 4.95
CA PHE A 42 16.46 -0.84 3.67
C PHE A 42 17.05 -0.02 2.51
N GLN A 43 16.80 1.30 2.47
CA GLN A 43 17.44 2.20 1.49
C GLN A 43 18.96 2.19 1.61
N GLU A 44 19.49 2.21 2.83
CA GLU A 44 20.93 2.12 3.04
C GLU A 44 21.50 0.78 2.56
N THR A 45 20.78 -0.31 2.83
CA THR A 45 21.12 -1.64 2.28
C THR A 45 21.14 -1.63 0.74
N CYS A 46 20.15 -0.99 0.11
CA CYS A 46 20.11 -0.85 -1.35
C CYS A 46 21.26 0.02 -1.87
N ARG A 47 21.60 1.11 -1.19
CA ARG A 47 22.73 1.98 -1.56
C ARG A 47 24.06 1.23 -1.55
N LEU A 48 24.24 0.29 -0.63
CA LEU A 48 25.44 -0.55 -0.53
C LEU A 48 25.44 -1.69 -1.56
N GLY A 49 24.28 -2.27 -1.86
CA GLY A 49 24.16 -3.48 -2.67
C GLY A 49 23.83 -3.27 -4.15
N LEU A 50 23.31 -2.09 -4.53
CA LEU A 50 22.88 -1.80 -5.91
C LEU A 50 23.84 -0.82 -6.60
N PRO A 51 24.00 -0.91 -7.93
CA PRO A 51 24.85 0.00 -8.70
C PRO A 51 24.40 1.46 -8.70
N SER A 52 23.15 1.75 -8.30
CA SER A 52 22.60 3.10 -8.32
C SER A 52 21.68 3.32 -7.10
N PRO A 53 21.57 4.57 -6.61
CA PRO A 53 20.69 4.87 -5.49
C PRO A 53 19.23 4.54 -5.79
N LEU A 54 18.52 4.02 -4.77
CA LEU A 54 17.10 3.72 -4.83
C LEU A 54 16.38 4.38 -3.64
N GLN A 55 15.32 5.12 -3.93
CA GLN A 55 14.42 5.72 -2.93
C GLN A 55 13.22 4.81 -2.67
N ILE A 56 12.80 4.70 -1.42
CA ILE A 56 11.60 4.00 -0.98
C ILE A 56 10.59 5.04 -0.47
N ALA A 57 9.53 5.24 -1.24
CA ALA A 57 8.46 6.16 -0.90
C ALA A 57 7.29 5.43 -0.23
N ALA A 58 6.85 5.93 0.92
CA ALA A 58 5.69 5.41 1.65
C ALA A 58 4.66 6.51 1.93
N PRO A 59 4.03 7.10 0.90
CA PRO A 59 3.26 8.34 1.00
C PRO A 59 2.01 8.24 1.89
N PHE A 60 1.53 7.02 2.14
CA PHE A 60 0.33 6.79 2.94
C PHE A 60 0.61 6.27 4.35
N ARG A 61 1.89 6.15 4.75
CA ARG A 61 2.29 5.53 6.03
C ARG A 61 1.62 6.17 7.25
N GLU A 62 1.36 7.46 7.19
CA GLU A 62 0.76 8.22 8.31
C GLU A 62 -0.75 8.40 8.15
N LEU A 63 -1.34 7.86 7.07
CA LEU A 63 -2.74 8.04 6.75
C LEU A 63 -3.56 6.81 7.12
N SER A 64 -4.74 7.06 7.68
CA SER A 64 -5.83 6.11 7.77
C SER A 64 -6.42 5.83 6.39
N LYS A 65 -7.18 4.73 6.28
CA LYS A 65 -7.89 4.38 5.05
C LYS A 65 -8.86 5.50 4.63
N ALA A 66 -9.57 6.10 5.58
CA ALA A 66 -10.53 7.17 5.32
C ALA A 66 -9.82 8.40 4.75
N GLU A 67 -8.67 8.81 5.29
CA GLU A 67 -7.90 9.94 4.77
C GLU A 67 -7.37 9.69 3.35
N VAL A 68 -6.90 8.47 3.05
CA VAL A 68 -6.49 8.10 1.67
C VAL A 68 -7.67 8.22 0.71
N VAL A 69 -8.86 7.76 1.12
CA VAL A 69 -10.05 7.87 0.27
C VAL A 69 -10.48 9.33 0.10
N ALA A 70 -10.44 10.12 1.18
CA ALA A 70 -10.81 11.53 1.16
C ALA A 70 -9.93 12.38 0.24
N ARG A 71 -8.64 12.02 0.11
CA ARG A 71 -7.71 12.67 -0.83
C ARG A 71 -7.97 12.33 -2.29
N HIS A 72 -8.70 11.25 -2.56
CA HIS A 72 -8.92 10.74 -3.91
C HIS A 72 -10.40 10.36 -4.15
N PRO A 73 -11.36 11.27 -3.92
CA PRO A 73 -12.79 10.95 -3.94
C PRO A 73 -13.28 10.47 -5.31
N ASN A 74 -12.63 10.91 -6.39
CA ASN A 74 -12.96 10.57 -7.77
C ASN A 74 -12.16 9.39 -8.31
N PHE A 75 -11.37 8.71 -7.49
CA PHE A 75 -10.61 7.54 -7.93
C PHE A 75 -11.56 6.42 -8.33
N PRO A 76 -11.27 5.64 -9.40
CA PRO A 76 -12.14 4.57 -9.87
C PRO A 76 -12.09 3.35 -8.92
N TYR A 77 -12.62 3.50 -7.71
CA TYR A 77 -12.55 2.48 -6.66
C TYR A 77 -13.19 1.15 -7.07
N ALA A 78 -14.14 1.17 -8.02
CA ALA A 78 -14.73 -0.04 -8.59
C ALA A 78 -13.70 -0.95 -9.29
N LEU A 79 -12.55 -0.41 -9.73
CA LEU A 79 -11.45 -1.18 -10.33
C LEU A 79 -10.46 -1.75 -9.30
N THR A 80 -10.73 -1.59 -8.00
CA THR A 80 -9.83 -2.03 -6.94
C THR A 80 -10.43 -3.13 -6.09
N PHE A 81 -9.55 -3.98 -5.56
CA PHE A 81 -9.91 -5.10 -4.72
C PHE A 81 -9.24 -4.99 -3.35
N SER A 82 -9.96 -5.34 -2.28
CA SER A 82 -9.43 -5.25 -0.90
C SER A 82 -9.81 -6.44 -0.01
N CYS A 83 -10.76 -7.28 -0.44
CA CYS A 83 -11.21 -8.40 0.37
C CYS A 83 -10.10 -9.43 0.55
N ILE A 84 -9.90 -9.89 1.79
CA ILE A 84 -8.90 -10.93 2.11
C ILE A 84 -9.49 -12.34 2.15
N ARG A 85 -10.81 -12.47 1.98
CA ARG A 85 -11.53 -13.76 1.94
C ARG A 85 -12.56 -13.76 0.81
N PRO A 86 -12.17 -13.56 -0.46
CA PRO A 86 -13.10 -13.46 -1.58
C PRO A 86 -13.98 -14.71 -1.76
N LYS A 87 -15.17 -14.53 -2.34
CA LYS A 87 -15.99 -15.61 -2.90
C LYS A 87 -15.91 -15.52 -4.43
N GLY A 88 -14.98 -16.26 -5.04
CA GLY A 88 -14.66 -16.08 -6.46
C GLY A 88 -14.08 -14.69 -6.72
N THR A 89 -14.74 -13.91 -7.58
CA THR A 89 -14.35 -12.52 -7.88
C THR A 89 -15.02 -11.48 -6.97
N GLU A 90 -15.95 -11.89 -6.10
CA GLU A 90 -16.70 -10.98 -5.25
C GLU A 90 -16.07 -10.81 -3.86
N PRO A 91 -16.13 -9.60 -3.28
CA PRO A 91 -15.73 -9.37 -1.90
C PRO A 91 -16.73 -10.03 -0.95
N CYS A 92 -16.25 -10.65 0.12
CA CYS A 92 -17.13 -11.36 1.06
C CYS A 92 -18.04 -10.47 1.92
N GLY A 93 -17.81 -9.15 1.95
CA GLY A 93 -18.54 -8.21 2.81
C GLY A 93 -18.26 -8.32 4.32
N ALA A 94 -17.65 -9.40 4.80
CA ALA A 94 -17.55 -9.72 6.23
C ALA A 94 -16.13 -9.75 6.82
N CYS A 95 -15.07 -9.61 6.00
CA CYS A 95 -13.71 -9.52 6.52
C CYS A 95 -13.37 -8.10 7.03
N ASN A 96 -12.37 -8.00 7.90
CA ASN A 96 -11.90 -6.70 8.42
C ASN A 96 -11.57 -5.69 7.31
N LYS A 97 -10.99 -6.13 6.18
CA LYS A 97 -10.67 -5.24 5.06
C LYS A 97 -11.89 -4.78 4.27
N CYS A 98 -12.93 -5.60 4.15
CA CYS A 98 -14.21 -5.17 3.60
C CYS A 98 -14.85 -4.11 4.52
N GLU A 99 -14.81 -4.34 5.82
CA GLU A 99 -15.36 -3.44 6.82
C GLU A 99 -14.64 -2.08 6.87
N GLU A 100 -13.30 -2.07 6.89
CA GLU A 100 -12.49 -0.85 6.83
C GLU A 100 -12.82 -0.01 5.58
N ARG A 101 -12.97 -0.67 4.43
CA ARG A 101 -13.31 -0.02 3.17
C ARG A 101 -14.73 0.56 3.17
N ARG A 102 -15.71 -0.21 3.66
CA ARG A 102 -17.10 0.22 3.79
C ARG A 102 -17.21 1.46 4.68
N LYS A 103 -16.56 1.43 5.86
CA LYS A 103 -16.51 2.57 6.79
C LYS A 103 -15.90 3.81 6.16
N ALA A 104 -14.79 3.67 5.45
CA ALA A 104 -14.14 4.79 4.75
C ALA A 104 -15.07 5.42 3.70
N PHE A 105 -15.80 4.62 2.92
CA PHE A 105 -16.74 5.13 1.91
C PHE A 105 -17.96 5.79 2.54
N GLN A 106 -18.53 5.18 3.59
CA GLN A 106 -19.67 5.74 4.32
C GLN A 106 -19.34 7.09 4.95
N ALA A 107 -18.16 7.22 5.57
CA ALA A 107 -17.72 8.45 6.21
C ALA A 107 -17.59 9.64 5.22
N LEU A 108 -17.44 9.35 3.92
CA LEU A 108 -17.23 10.35 2.88
C LEU A 108 -18.44 10.52 1.94
N GLY A 109 -19.55 9.83 2.22
CA GLY A 109 -20.72 9.84 1.34
C GLY A 109 -20.44 9.28 -0.06
N ILE A 110 -19.34 8.55 -0.24
CA ILE A 110 -18.99 7.93 -1.52
C ILE A 110 -19.89 6.71 -1.69
N ALA A 111 -20.71 6.74 -2.74
CA ALA A 111 -21.52 5.58 -3.13
C ALA A 111 -20.57 4.41 -3.37
N ALA A 112 -20.51 3.50 -2.40
CA ALA A 112 -19.75 2.28 -2.51
C ALA A 112 -20.40 1.44 -3.62
N LYS A 113 -19.90 1.53 -4.85
CA LYS A 113 -20.00 0.40 -5.76
C LYS A 113 -19.07 -0.67 -5.19
N MET A 114 -19.55 -1.36 -4.15
CA MET A 114 -19.13 -2.71 -3.89
C MET A 114 -19.70 -3.53 -5.04
N PRO A 115 -18.87 -4.12 -5.92
CA PRO A 115 -19.28 -5.40 -6.50
C PRO A 115 -19.49 -6.40 -5.37
#